data_AF-A0A2V9CS24-F1
#
_entry.id   AF-A0A2V9CS24-F1
#
_cell.length_a   1.000
_cell.length_b   1.000
_cell.length_c   1.000
_cell.angle_alpha   90.00
_cell.angle_beta   90.00
_cell.angle_gamma   90.00
#
_symmetry.space_group_name_H-M   'P 1'
#
loop_
_entity.id
_entity.type
_entity.pdbx_description
1 polymer ?
#
loop_
_entity_poly.entity_id
_entity_poly.type
_entity_poly.pdbx_seq_one_letter_code
_entity_poly.pdbx_strand_id
1 'polypeptide(L)' 'MCTTYAFIAASDASLAREVKAGRFRQDVYYRLNEFVITLTPLRERDDILDLANGFLVEANMEIGHS' A
#
# COMPACT_ATOMS: atom_id res chain seq x y z
N MET A 1 -19.70 21.50 -14.66
CA MET A 1 -18.80 20.39 -15.06
C MET A 1 -18.72 19.43 -13.88
N CYS A 2 -19.09 18.17 -14.05
CA CYS A 2 -19.01 17.15 -12.99
C CYS A 2 -17.69 16.40 -13.19
N THR A 3 -16.72 16.58 -12.30
CA THR A 3 -15.45 15.85 -12.36
C THR A 3 -15.54 14.63 -11.47
N THR A 4 -15.40 13.44 -12.06
CA THR A 4 -15.29 12.16 -11.36
C THR A 4 -13.87 11.98 -10.81
N TYR A 5 -13.74 11.68 -9.52
CA TYR A 5 -12.46 11.42 -8.84
C TYR A 5 -12.47 10.04 -8.19
N ALA A 6 -11.37 9.30 -8.34
CA ALA A 6 -11.10 8.08 -7.59
C ALA A 6 -10.03 8.38 -6.53
N PHE A 7 -10.24 7.89 -5.30
CA PHE A 7 -9.31 8.08 -4.18
C PHE A 7 -8.66 6.76 -3.79
N ILE A 8 -7.36 6.79 -3.53
CA ILE A 8 -6.59 5.67 -2.98
C ILE A 8 -5.88 6.21 -1.74
N ALA A 9 -5.93 5.45 -0.63
CA ALA A 9 -5.25 5.77 0.61
C ALA A 9 -4.39 4.57 1.06
N ALA A 10 -3.24 4.85 1.65
CA ALA A 10 -2.36 3.85 2.23
C ALA A 10 -2.01 4.26 3.67
N SER A 11 -1.96 3.29 4.58
CA SER A 11 -1.58 3.52 5.97
C SER A 11 -0.78 2.34 6.48
N ASP A 12 0.34 2.62 7.14
CA ASP A 12 1.15 1.62 7.86
C ASP A 12 0.51 1.26 9.22
N ALA A 13 -0.20 2.22 9.82
CA ALA A 13 -0.92 2.03 11.08
C ALA A 13 -2.33 1.47 10.86
N SER A 14 -2.81 0.68 11.83
CA SER A 14 -4.18 0.20 11.82
C SER A 14 -5.17 1.36 12.03
N LEU A 15 -5.80 1.84 10.95
CA LEU A 15 -6.79 2.91 11.01
C LEU A 15 -7.93 2.62 11.99
N ALA A 16 -8.32 1.34 12.13
CA ALA A 16 -9.30 0.91 13.12
C ALA A 16 -8.89 1.23 14.56
N ARG A 17 -7.59 1.09 14.90
CA ARG A 17 -7.05 1.46 16.21
C ARG A 17 -6.99 2.97 16.39
N GLU A 18 -6.61 3.69 15.35
CA GLU A 18 -6.54 5.16 15.36
C GLU A 18 -7.92 5.81 15.54
N VAL A 19 -8.98 5.23 14.95
CA VAL A 19 -10.37 5.64 15.19
C VAL A 19 -10.76 5.40 16.65
N LYS A 20 -10.48 4.21 17.20
CA LYS A 20 -10.77 3.90 18.61
C LYS A 20 -10.02 4.80 19.58
N ALA A 21 -8.82 5.24 19.23
CA ALA A 21 -8.02 6.16 20.02
C ALA A 21 -8.42 7.64 19.85
N GLY A 22 -9.44 7.94 19.03
CA GLY A 22 -9.91 9.31 18.78
C GLY A 22 -8.97 10.17 17.94
N ARG A 23 -7.92 9.58 17.35
CA ARG A 23 -6.93 10.29 16.52
C ARG A 23 -7.33 10.34 15.05
N PHE A 24 -8.24 9.46 14.62
CA PHE A 24 -8.71 9.40 13.24
C PHE A 24 -10.23 9.55 13.14
N ARG A 25 -10.66 10.26 12.10
CA ARG A 25 -12.07 10.57 11.84
C ARG A 25 -12.82 9.31 11.38
N GLN A 26 -13.83 8.94 12.17
CA GLN A 26 -14.61 7.74 11.95
C GLN A 26 -15.39 7.74 10.62
N ASP A 27 -15.89 8.90 10.20
CA ASP A 27 -16.65 9.08 8.95
C ASP A 27 -15.80 8.91 7.68
N VAL A 28 -14.52 9.27 7.76
CA VAL A 28 -13.54 9.03 6.68
C VAL A 28 -13.14 7.55 6.67
N TYR A 29 -12.90 6.97 7.85
CA TYR A 29 -12.57 5.55 7.98
C TYR A 29 -13.63 4.66 7.36
N TYR A 30 -14.92 4.88 7.66
CA TYR A 30 -15.98 4.05 7.10
C TYR A 30 -16.08 4.11 5.57
N ARG A 31 -15.72 5.24 4.95
CA ARG A 31 -15.67 5.35 3.48
C ARG A 31 -14.46 4.67 2.87
N LEU A 32 -13.29 4.77 3.51
CA LEU A 32 -12.07 4.10 3.04
C LEU A 32 -12.11 2.59 3.29
N ASN A 33 -12.78 2.16 4.35
CA ASN A 33 -12.82 0.77 4.78
C ASN A 33 -13.82 -0.09 3.98
N GLU A 34 -14.42 0.44 2.92
CA GLU A 34 -15.28 -0.34 2.01
C GLU A 34 -14.45 -1.35 1.20
N PHE A 35 -13.22 -0.98 0.82
CA PHE A 35 -12.30 -1.88 0.12
C PHE A 35 -10.88 -1.73 0.67
N VAL A 36 -10.42 -2.72 1.42
CA VAL A 36 -9.10 -2.72 2.07
C VAL A 36 -8.25 -3.83 1.48
N ILE A 37 -7.11 -3.46 0.91
CA ILE A 37 -6.06 -4.41 0.52
C ILE A 37 -5.04 -4.44 1.67
N THR A 38 -4.95 -5.58 2.35
CA THR A 38 -3.91 -5.80 3.37
C THR A 38 -2.71 -6.42 2.67
N LEU A 39 -1.57 -5.72 2.69
CA LEU A 39 -0.33 -6.24 2.14
C LEU A 39 0.37 -7.12 3.18
N THR A 40 0.68 -8.35 2.79
CA THR A 40 1.51 -9.26 3.60
C THR A 40 2.92 -8.69 3.71
N PRO A 41 3.51 -8.63 4.91
CA PRO A 41 4.88 -8.15 5.07
C PRO A 41 5.85 -9.07 4.34
N LEU A 42 6.98 -8.52 3.86
CA LEU A 42 7.92 -9.24 3.01
C LEU A 42 8.42 -10.56 3.61
N ARG A 43 8.61 -10.60 4.94
CA ARG A 43 9.04 -11.79 5.69
C ARG A 43 8.06 -12.97 5.66
N GLU A 44 6.80 -12.73 5.31
CA GLU A 44 5.71 -13.72 5.27
C GLU A 44 5.31 -14.03 3.82
N ARG A 45 6.05 -13.52 2.83
CA ARG A 45 5.80 -13.75 1.41
C ARG A 45 6.77 -14.81 0.87
N ASP A 46 6.27 -15.68 0.00
CA ASP A 46 7.07 -16.72 -0.67
C ASP A 46 7.70 -16.23 -1.99
N ASP A 47 7.36 -15.04 -2.47
CA ASP A 47 7.78 -14.46 -3.76
C ASP A 47 9.03 -13.55 -3.67
N ILE A 48 9.80 -13.66 -2.58
CA ILE A 48 10.98 -12.81 -2.33
C ILE A 48 12.02 -12.94 -3.44
N LEU A 49 12.27 -14.16 -3.93
CA LEU A 49 13.26 -14.41 -4.99
C LEU A 49 12.82 -13.80 -6.32
N ASP A 50 11.53 -13.89 -6.66
CA ASP A 50 11.00 -13.31 -7.90
C ASP A 50 11.08 -11.77 -7.86
N LEU A 51 10.73 -11.17 -6.72
CA LEU A 51 10.89 -9.72 -6.49
C LEU A 51 12.36 -9.29 -6.62
N ALA A 52 13.28 -10.02 -5.98
CA ALA A 52 14.71 -9.70 -6.03
C ALA A 52 15.25 -9.76 -7.46
N ASN A 53 14.89 -10.80 -8.22
CA ASN A 53 15.28 -10.94 -9.62
C ASN A 53 14.71 -9.79 -10.49
N GLY A 54 13.45 -9.40 -10.27
CA GLY A 54 12.84 -8.26 -10.95
C GLY A 54 13.58 -6.96 -10.67
N PHE A 55 13.86 -6.66 -9.39
CA PHE A 55 14.60 -5.46 -9.01
C PHE A 55 16.05 -5.45 -9.49
N LEU A 56 16.71 -6.61 -9.58
CA LEU A 56 18.07 -6.71 -10.15
C LEU A 56 18.07 -6.31 -11.63
N VAL A 57 17.08 -6.75 -12.40
CA VAL A 57 16.95 -6.38 -13.81
C VAL A 57 16.71 -4.88 -13.95
N GLU A 58 15.78 -4.31 -13.17
CA GLU A 58 15.48 -2.88 -13.16
C GLU A 58 16.72 -2.05 -12.79
N ALA A 59 17.42 -2.42 -11.71
CA ALA A 59 18.63 -1.73 -11.27
C ALA A 59 19.77 -1.81 -12.30
N ASN A 60 19.96 -2.96 -12.96
CA ASN A 60 20.96 -3.08 -14.02
C ASN A 60 20.65 -2.16 -15.22
N MET A 61 19.37 -1.97 -15.55
CA MET A 61 18.94 -1.02 -16.59
C MET A 61 19.22 0.43 -16.19
N GLU A 62 18.94 0.81 -14.94
CA GLU A 62 19.18 2.18 -14.46
C GLU A 62 20.68 2.52 -14.38
N ILE A 63 21.51 1.56 -14.00
CA ILE A 63 22.95 1.76 -13.77
C ILE A 63 23.76 1.57 -15.08
N GLY A 64 23.13 1.10 -16.15
CA GLY A 64 23.75 0.94 -17.47
C GLY A 64 24.81 -0.16 -17.54
N HIS A 65 24.83 -1.09 -16.58
CA HIS A 65 25.66 -2.28 -16.65
C HIS A 65 24.85 -3.44 -17.23
N SER A 66 25.06 -3.67 -18.52
CA SER A 66 24.65 -4.88 -19.25
C SER A 66 25.62 -6.03 -18.98
#